data_AF-A0A365XTP5-F1
#
_entry.id   AF-A0A365XTP5-F1
#
_cell.length_a   1.000
_cell.length_b   1.000
_cell.length_c   1.000
_cell.angle_alpha   90.00
_cell.angle_beta   90.00
_cell.angle_gamma   90.00
#
_symmetry.space_group_name_H-M   'P 1'
#
loop_
_entity.id
_entity.type
_entity.pdbx_description
1 polymer ?
#
loop_
_entity_poly.entity_id
_entity_poly.type
_entity_poly.pdbx_seq_one_letter_code
_entity_poly.pdbx_strand_id
1 'polypeptide(L)'
;MYPMKNRYLFPISFLAIVACHETKTPVESTDAAPPAQEAAKAGNATTASNTLQITEPCAVFYSPDSIKLEKIKKENGEEAFYTITDDNLNYFADSNIFLESKGVKTVTAQKGKISFTSKDGKTTTINLNDEKYTWEVFLFNGKTVTNADISDIENEYEKYMKP
;
A
#
# COMPACT_ATOMS: atom_id res chain seq x y z
N MET A 1 54.25 -52.74 7.34
CA MET A 1 54.50 -52.14 8.66
C MET A 1 53.23 -51.38 9.07
N TYR A 2 52.45 -51.92 10.02
CA TYR A 2 51.37 -51.24 10.76
C TYR A 2 51.88 -51.09 12.20
N PRO A 3 51.56 -50.00 12.95
CA PRO A 3 50.22 -49.77 13.52
C PRO A 3 49.73 -48.29 13.47
N MET A 4 48.45 -48.01 13.23
CA MET A 4 47.34 -47.76 14.20
C MET A 4 47.57 -46.69 15.31
N LYS A 5 46.87 -45.55 15.19
CA LYS A 5 46.15 -44.76 16.24
C LYS A 5 45.59 -43.50 15.55
N ASN A 6 44.41 -42.96 15.81
CA ASN A 6 43.65 -42.92 17.05
C ASN A 6 42.16 -42.67 16.72
N ARG A 7 41.29 -43.45 17.34
CA ARG A 7 39.83 -43.32 17.27
C ARG A 7 39.36 -42.28 18.29
N TYR A 8 38.53 -41.33 17.89
CA TYR A 8 37.57 -40.71 18.80
C TYR A 8 36.19 -40.72 18.15
N LEU A 9 35.42 -41.70 18.59
CA LEU A 9 33.96 -41.75 18.54
C LEU A 9 33.45 -40.68 19.50
N PHE A 10 32.73 -39.66 19.01
CA PHE A 10 31.86 -38.87 19.87
C PHE A 10 30.42 -39.37 19.69
N PRO A 11 29.77 -39.82 20.78
CA PRO A 11 28.46 -40.44 20.71
C PRO A 11 27.34 -39.42 20.46
N ILE A 12 26.37 -39.95 19.71
CA ILE A 12 25.02 -39.45 19.45
C ILE A 12 24.32 -39.07 20.77
N SER A 13 23.77 -37.86 20.84
CA SER A 13 22.72 -37.52 21.81
C SER A 13 21.50 -37.00 21.06
N PHE A 14 20.68 -37.94 20.59
CA PHE A 14 19.29 -37.69 20.20
C PHE A 14 18.48 -37.48 21.48
N LEU A 15 18.07 -36.24 21.76
CA LEU A 15 17.05 -35.95 22.77
C LEU A 15 15.68 -36.08 22.09
N ALA A 16 15.14 -37.30 22.10
CA ALA A 16 13.73 -37.55 21.82
C ALA A 16 12.94 -37.35 23.12
N ILE A 17 12.25 -36.22 23.24
CA ILE A 17 11.27 -36.03 24.31
C ILE A 17 9.94 -36.59 23.81
N VAL A 18 9.67 -37.85 24.19
CA VAL A 18 8.33 -38.42 24.17
C VAL A 18 7.68 -38.08 25.49
N ALA A 19 6.61 -37.29 25.44
CA ALA A 19 5.67 -37.15 26.55
C ALA A 19 4.25 -37.21 25.98
N CYS A 20 3.72 -38.42 25.85
CA CYS A 20 2.29 -38.64 25.78
C CYS A 20 1.79 -38.82 27.22
N HIS A 21 1.00 -37.87 27.70
CA HIS A 21 0.15 -38.08 28.85
C HIS A 21 -1.29 -37.80 28.40
N GLU A 22 -2.07 -38.86 28.20
CA GLU A 22 -3.53 -38.77 28.07
C GLU A 22 -4.15 -38.67 29.46
N THR A 23 -4.93 -37.62 29.75
CA THR A 23 -6.19 -37.80 30.49
C THR A 23 -7.21 -36.68 30.17
N LYS A 24 -8.36 -37.14 29.69
CA LYS A 24 -9.66 -36.55 29.31
C LYS A 24 -10.15 -35.30 30.08
N THR A 25 -10.72 -34.30 29.39
CA THR A 25 -12.19 -34.02 29.28
C THR A 25 -12.47 -32.76 28.40
N PRO A 26 -13.69 -32.60 27.84
CA PRO A 26 -14.00 -31.76 26.68
C PRO A 26 -14.41 -30.32 27.03
N VAL A 27 -13.92 -29.34 26.27
CA VAL A 27 -14.34 -27.93 26.29
C VAL A 27 -14.34 -27.49 24.81
N GLU A 28 -15.51 -27.53 24.18
CA GLU A 28 -16.37 -26.36 23.93
C GLU A 28 -15.79 -25.46 22.84
N SER A 29 -16.42 -25.54 21.67
CA SER A 29 -16.18 -24.68 20.52
C SER A 29 -16.33 -23.21 20.91
N THR A 30 -15.30 -22.42 20.65
CA THR A 30 -15.49 -20.99 20.38
C THR A 30 -14.57 -20.62 19.23
N ASP A 31 -15.19 -20.29 18.11
CA ASP A 31 -14.56 -19.60 16.98
C ASP A 31 -13.82 -18.37 17.50
N ALA A 32 -12.53 -18.27 17.20
CA ALA A 32 -11.79 -17.03 17.27
C ALA A 32 -10.75 -17.01 16.14
N ALA A 33 -11.16 -16.45 15.00
CA ALA A 33 -10.26 -16.05 13.93
C ALA A 33 -9.28 -14.97 14.44
N PRO A 34 -8.06 -14.88 13.88
CA PRO A 34 -7.09 -13.83 14.20
C PRO A 34 -7.67 -12.43 13.97
N PRO A 35 -7.35 -11.43 14.82
CA PRO A 35 -7.94 -10.10 14.72
C PRO A 35 -7.56 -9.43 13.40
N ALA A 36 -8.59 -9.09 12.63
CA ALA A 36 -8.49 -8.23 11.46
C ALA A 36 -7.91 -6.88 11.87
N GLN A 37 -6.87 -6.45 11.16
CA GLN A 37 -6.27 -5.13 11.33
C GLN A 37 -7.33 -4.05 11.09
N GLU A 38 -7.49 -3.22 12.11
CA GLU A 38 -8.39 -2.07 12.17
C GLU A 38 -7.94 -1.05 11.11
N ALA A 39 -8.74 -0.93 10.05
CA ALA A 39 -8.52 0.05 8.99
C ALA A 39 -8.65 1.46 9.55
N ALA A 40 -7.64 2.27 9.25
CA ALA A 40 -7.55 3.67 9.62
C ALA A 40 -8.81 4.45 9.20
N LYS A 41 -9.24 5.32 10.11
CA LYS A 41 -10.45 6.15 10.08
C LYS A 41 -10.45 7.10 8.87
N ALA A 42 -11.36 6.84 7.93
CA ALA A 42 -11.65 7.70 6.79
C ALA A 42 -12.01 9.14 7.24
N GLY A 43 -11.23 10.12 6.77
CA GLY A 43 -11.62 11.53 6.83
C GLY A 43 -12.80 11.80 5.90
N ASN A 44 -13.78 12.57 6.38
CA ASN A 44 -15.05 12.87 5.71
C ASN A 44 -14.93 13.10 4.18
N ALA A 45 -15.20 12.06 3.41
CA ALA A 45 -15.45 12.12 1.98
C ALA A 45 -16.96 11.91 1.76
N THR A 46 -17.69 12.96 1.40
CA THR A 46 -19.14 12.89 1.14
C THR A 46 -19.40 12.36 -0.26
N THR A 47 -19.79 11.10 -0.38
CA THR A 47 -20.09 10.41 -1.65
C THR A 47 -21.57 10.57 -2.04
N ALA A 48 -22.03 11.79 -2.33
CA ALA A 48 -23.37 12.02 -2.90
C ALA A 48 -23.36 12.16 -4.44
N SER A 49 -22.17 12.21 -5.02
CA SER A 49 -21.89 12.21 -6.45
C SER A 49 -20.64 11.36 -6.67
N ASN A 50 -20.42 10.81 -7.87
CA ASN A 50 -19.24 9.99 -8.21
C ASN A 50 -17.93 10.83 -8.28
N THR A 51 -17.81 11.81 -7.38
CA THR A 51 -16.77 12.82 -7.28
C THR A 51 -16.31 12.91 -5.84
N LEU A 52 -15.04 12.59 -5.59
CA LEU A 52 -14.35 12.85 -4.34
C LEU A 52 -14.09 14.35 -4.21
N GLN A 53 -14.56 14.96 -3.12
CA GLN A 53 -14.36 16.39 -2.83
C GLN A 53 -13.18 16.58 -1.88
N ILE A 54 -12.22 17.41 -2.25
CA ILE A 54 -11.02 17.72 -1.48
C ILE A 54 -10.95 19.24 -1.27
N THR A 55 -11.01 19.67 -0.01
CA THR A 55 -11.00 21.09 0.38
C THR A 55 -9.85 21.47 1.32
N GLU A 56 -9.05 20.49 1.74
CA GLU A 56 -7.94 20.65 2.68
C GLU A 56 -6.65 20.09 2.07
N PRO A 57 -5.47 20.61 2.44
CA PRO A 57 -4.21 20.06 1.99
C PRO A 57 -4.09 18.56 2.28
N CYS A 58 -3.76 17.78 1.26
CA CYS A 58 -3.61 16.32 1.36
C CYS A 58 -2.88 15.76 0.13
N ALA A 59 -2.48 14.50 0.23
CA ALA A 59 -2.10 13.68 -0.91
C ALA A 59 -3.27 12.73 -1.27
N VAL A 60 -3.61 12.63 -2.55
CA VAL A 60 -4.61 11.67 -3.05
C VAL A 60 -3.91 10.60 -3.88
N PHE A 61 -4.00 9.35 -3.42
CA PHE A 61 -3.47 8.17 -4.11
C PHE A 61 -4.55 7.56 -5.00
N TYR A 62 -4.19 7.22 -6.23
CA TYR A 62 -5.05 6.52 -7.18
C TYR A 62 -4.30 5.37 -7.83
N SER A 63 -4.85 4.16 -7.72
CA SER A 63 -4.40 2.98 -8.46
C SER A 63 -5.43 2.61 -9.54
N PRO A 64 -5.02 1.93 -10.63
CA PRO A 64 -5.94 1.58 -11.70
C PRO A 64 -6.95 0.53 -11.19
N ASP A 65 -8.17 0.58 -11.73
CA ASP A 65 -9.15 -0.48 -11.48
C ASP A 65 -8.84 -1.73 -12.32
N SER A 66 -9.59 -2.81 -12.09
CA SER A 66 -9.38 -4.07 -12.80
C SER A 66 -9.49 -3.93 -14.32
N ILE A 67 -10.34 -3.02 -14.82
CA ILE A 67 -10.53 -2.81 -16.26
C ILE A 67 -9.27 -2.18 -16.84
N LYS A 68 -8.72 -1.17 -16.18
CA LYS A 68 -7.45 -0.55 -16.59
C LYS A 68 -6.27 -1.51 -16.44
N LEU A 69 -6.21 -2.30 -15.37
CA LEU A 69 -5.16 -3.30 -15.18
C LEU A 69 -5.14 -4.33 -16.30
N GLU A 70 -6.30 -4.87 -16.70
CA GLU A 70 -6.39 -5.79 -17.84
C GLU A 70 -5.93 -5.15 -19.16
N LYS A 71 -6.25 -3.86 -19.36
CA LYS A 71 -5.77 -3.11 -20.51
C LYS A 71 -4.25 -2.97 -20.50
N ILE A 72 -3.66 -2.57 -19.37
CA ILE A 72 -2.21 -2.43 -19.20
C ILE A 72 -1.53 -3.78 -19.44
N LYS A 73 -2.08 -4.88 -18.91
CA LYS A 73 -1.57 -6.24 -19.13
C LYS A 73 -1.58 -6.62 -20.61
N LYS A 74 -2.67 -6.33 -21.31
CA LYS A 74 -2.80 -6.59 -22.74
C LYS A 74 -1.81 -5.77 -23.59
N GLU A 75 -1.56 -4.52 -23.22
CA GLU A 75 -0.71 -3.60 -23.98
C GLU A 75 0.78 -3.86 -23.77
N ASN A 76 1.19 -4.29 -22.57
CA ASN A 76 2.60 -4.48 -22.22
C ASN A 76 3.05 -5.95 -22.25
N GLY A 77 2.10 -6.89 -22.22
CA GLY A 77 2.39 -8.31 -22.02
C GLY A 77 2.51 -8.67 -20.54
N GLU A 78 2.37 -9.96 -20.24
CA GLU A 78 2.22 -10.46 -18.87
C GLU A 78 3.45 -10.21 -17.97
N GLU A 79 4.65 -10.52 -18.44
CA GLU A 79 5.88 -10.31 -17.65
C GLU A 79 6.10 -8.83 -17.31
N ALA A 80 6.00 -7.95 -18.33
CA ALA A 80 6.17 -6.51 -18.12
C ALA A 80 5.08 -5.93 -17.21
N PHE A 81 3.85 -6.44 -17.29
CA PHE A 81 2.75 -6.05 -16.41
C PHE A 81 3.06 -6.29 -14.93
N TYR A 82 3.63 -7.44 -14.59
CA TYR A 82 3.98 -7.73 -13.20
C TYR A 82 5.09 -6.81 -12.71
N THR A 83 6.14 -6.57 -13.52
CA THR A 83 7.20 -5.60 -13.17
C THR A 83 6.64 -4.20 -12.96
N ILE A 84 5.82 -3.69 -13.89
CA ILE A 84 5.19 -2.37 -13.78
C ILE A 84 4.35 -2.29 -12.50
N THR A 85 3.56 -3.32 -12.20
CA THR A 85 2.69 -3.32 -11.03
C THR A 85 3.50 -3.34 -9.74
N ASP A 86 4.52 -4.19 -9.64
CA ASP A 86 5.37 -4.31 -8.46
C ASP A 86 6.14 -3.01 -8.21
N ASP A 87 6.72 -2.40 -9.24
CA ASP A 87 7.45 -1.13 -9.11
C ASP A 87 6.52 -0.02 -8.60
N ASN A 88 5.34 0.14 -9.19
CA ASN A 88 4.39 1.18 -8.78
C ASN A 88 3.85 0.95 -7.36
N LEU A 89 3.61 -0.31 -6.97
CA LEU A 89 3.20 -0.64 -5.60
C LEU A 89 4.31 -0.31 -4.59
N ASN A 90 5.58 -0.56 -4.94
CA ASN A 90 6.70 -0.18 -4.10
C ASN A 90 6.79 1.35 -3.94
N TYR A 91 6.72 2.11 -5.04
CA TYR A 91 6.71 3.58 -4.98
C TYR A 91 5.52 4.14 -4.19
N PHE A 92 4.34 3.52 -4.28
CA PHE A 92 3.17 3.91 -3.49
C PHE A 92 3.39 3.71 -2.00
N ALA A 93 3.96 2.56 -1.61
CA ALA A 93 4.26 2.27 -0.21
C ALA A 93 5.27 3.29 0.35
N ASP A 94 6.37 3.50 -0.37
CA ASP A 94 7.42 4.45 0.02
C ASP A 94 6.86 5.89 0.10
N SER A 95 6.06 6.29 -0.89
CA SER A 95 5.37 7.59 -0.92
C SER A 95 4.42 7.78 0.26
N ASN A 96 3.62 6.77 0.59
CA ASN A 96 2.68 6.86 1.70
C ASN A 96 3.42 7.00 3.04
N ILE A 97 4.44 6.17 3.27
CA ILE A 97 5.28 6.22 4.47
C ILE A 97 5.92 7.61 4.62
N PHE A 98 6.54 8.10 3.54
CA PHE A 98 7.19 9.40 3.56
C PHE A 98 6.20 10.54 3.85
N LEU A 99 5.08 10.62 3.12
CA LEU A 99 4.10 11.69 3.27
C LEU A 99 3.45 11.69 4.66
N GLU A 100 3.11 10.51 5.19
CA GLU A 100 2.61 10.37 6.56
C GLU A 100 3.65 10.82 7.59
N SER A 101 4.93 10.50 7.39
CA SER A 101 6.01 10.97 8.28
C SER A 101 6.16 12.50 8.31
N LYS A 102 5.72 13.19 7.25
CA LYS A 102 5.66 14.66 7.16
C LYS A 102 4.34 15.24 7.70
N GLY A 103 3.42 14.40 8.18
CA GLY A 103 2.10 14.81 8.66
C GLY A 103 1.14 15.18 7.53
N VAL A 104 1.41 14.77 6.29
CA VAL A 104 0.47 14.97 5.17
C VAL A 104 -0.67 13.97 5.29
N LYS A 105 -1.91 14.47 5.29
CA LYS A 105 -3.11 13.61 5.21
C LYS A 105 -3.12 12.88 3.87
N THR A 106 -3.34 11.57 3.88
CA THR A 106 -3.47 10.76 2.67
C THR A 106 -4.93 10.34 2.47
N VAL A 107 -5.36 10.26 1.21
CA VAL A 107 -6.70 9.84 0.81
C VAL A 107 -6.59 8.92 -0.40
N THR A 108 -7.30 7.79 -0.41
CA THR A 108 -7.35 6.91 -1.58
C THR A 108 -8.58 7.22 -2.43
N ALA A 109 -8.36 7.44 -3.73
CA ALA A 109 -9.42 7.52 -4.72
C ALA A 109 -9.46 6.21 -5.53
N GLN A 110 -10.66 5.66 -5.76
CA GLN A 110 -10.81 4.40 -6.49
C GLN A 110 -11.23 4.59 -7.95
N LYS A 111 -12.11 5.55 -8.24
CA LYS A 111 -12.65 5.81 -9.59
C LYS A 111 -13.39 7.14 -9.64
N GLY A 112 -13.78 7.55 -10.85
CA GLY A 112 -14.63 8.72 -11.06
C GLY A 112 -13.84 10.01 -11.08
N LYS A 113 -14.34 11.05 -10.40
CA LYS A 113 -13.72 12.37 -10.40
C LYS A 113 -13.14 12.72 -9.04
N ILE A 114 -12.11 13.55 -9.03
CA ILE A 114 -11.63 14.24 -7.83
C ILE A 114 -11.74 15.74 -8.09
N SER A 115 -12.42 16.47 -7.21
CA SER A 115 -12.51 17.92 -7.26
C SER A 115 -11.75 18.52 -6.08
N PHE A 116 -10.72 19.29 -6.40
CA PHE A 116 -9.90 20.04 -5.45
C PHE A 116 -10.36 21.48 -5.43
N THR A 117 -10.78 21.98 -4.27
CA THR A 117 -11.26 23.35 -4.10
C THR A 117 -10.33 24.09 -3.15
N SER A 118 -9.66 25.12 -3.65
CA SER A 118 -8.80 25.99 -2.84
C SER A 118 -9.61 26.93 -1.96
N LYS A 119 -8.94 27.53 -0.97
CA LYS A 119 -9.57 28.46 -0.01
C LYS A 119 -10.22 29.70 -0.66
N ASP A 120 -9.76 30.09 -1.85
CA ASP A 120 -10.33 31.18 -2.65
C ASP A 120 -11.53 30.73 -3.52
N GLY A 121 -11.95 29.47 -3.42
CA GLY A 121 -13.08 28.90 -4.17
C GLY A 121 -12.73 28.39 -5.56
N LYS A 122 -11.49 28.52 -6.03
CA LYS A 122 -11.09 27.95 -7.32
C LYS A 122 -11.12 26.42 -7.24
N THR A 123 -11.74 25.79 -8.25
CA THR A 123 -11.88 24.33 -8.31
C THR A 123 -11.09 23.77 -9.49
N THR A 124 -10.29 22.74 -9.25
CA THR A 124 -9.65 21.89 -10.26
C THR A 124 -10.24 20.49 -10.19
N THR A 125 -10.72 19.96 -11.31
CA THR A 125 -11.31 18.61 -11.36
C THR A 125 -10.47 17.68 -12.22
N ILE A 126 -10.13 16.52 -11.67
CA ILE A 126 -9.44 15.42 -12.32
C ILE A 126 -10.44 14.31 -12.60
N ASN A 127 -10.45 13.78 -13.82
CA ASN A 127 -11.26 12.63 -14.19
C ASN A 127 -10.38 11.39 -14.27
N LEU A 128 -10.48 10.51 -13.28
CA LEU A 128 -9.69 9.28 -13.16
C LEU A 128 -10.07 8.23 -14.22
N ASN A 129 -11.14 8.45 -14.99
CA ASN A 129 -11.45 7.59 -16.13
C ASN A 129 -10.58 7.89 -17.36
N ASP A 130 -9.83 9.00 -17.36
CA ASP A 130 -8.85 9.31 -18.40
C ASP A 130 -7.72 8.26 -18.39
N GLU A 131 -7.30 7.80 -19.56
CA GLU A 131 -6.34 6.70 -19.73
C GLU A 131 -4.93 7.08 -19.28
N LYS A 132 -4.61 8.37 -19.30
CA LYS A 132 -3.30 8.86 -18.86
C LYS A 132 -3.04 8.65 -17.36
N TYR A 133 -4.09 8.42 -16.57
CA TYR A 133 -3.95 8.19 -15.14
C TYR A 133 -3.98 6.70 -14.83
N THR A 134 -2.93 6.20 -14.18
CA THR A 134 -2.79 4.78 -13.84
C THR A 134 -2.38 4.62 -12.39
N TRP A 135 -1.19 5.09 -12.01
CA TRP A 135 -0.69 5.12 -10.64
C TRP A 135 -0.29 6.55 -10.29
N GLU A 136 -1.24 7.28 -9.71
CA GLU A 136 -1.06 8.71 -9.47
C GLU A 136 -1.03 9.03 -7.98
N VAL A 137 -0.14 9.95 -7.62
CA VAL A 137 -0.23 10.70 -6.37
C VAL A 137 -0.48 12.16 -6.72
N PHE A 138 -1.61 12.69 -6.27
CA PHE A 138 -1.94 14.11 -6.42
C PHE A 138 -1.63 14.84 -5.12
N LEU A 139 -0.67 15.76 -5.15
CA LEU A 139 -0.32 16.62 -4.03
C LEU A 139 -1.15 17.91 -4.09
N PHE A 140 -2.01 18.12 -3.10
CA PHE A 140 -2.80 19.34 -2.97
C PHE A 140 -2.36 20.11 -1.74
N ASN A 141 -1.87 21.33 -1.93
CA ASN A 141 -1.37 22.19 -0.85
C ASN A 141 -2.44 23.17 -0.30
N GLY A 142 -3.71 23.00 -0.69
CA GLY A 142 -4.80 23.92 -0.34
C GLY A 142 -4.98 25.10 -1.30
N LYS A 143 -4.08 25.27 -2.28
CA LYS A 143 -4.16 26.29 -3.34
C LYS A 143 -4.08 25.67 -4.74
N THR A 144 -3.16 24.75 -4.95
CA THR A 144 -2.92 24.09 -6.24
C THR A 144 -2.78 22.59 -6.02
N VAL A 145 -3.26 21.83 -7.01
CA VAL A 145 -3.02 20.39 -7.10
C VAL A 145 -1.97 20.11 -8.16
N THR A 146 -1.02 19.24 -7.84
CA THR A 146 0.03 18.75 -8.75
C THR A 146 -0.05 17.23 -8.82
N ASN A 147 0.10 16.67 -10.01
CA ASN A 147 0.34 15.24 -10.20
C ASN A 147 1.84 15.00 -10.02
N ALA A 148 2.20 14.30 -8.95
CA ALA A 148 3.58 14.12 -8.54
C ALA A 148 4.25 12.95 -9.26
N ASP A 149 5.55 13.07 -9.47
CA ASP A 149 6.41 11.93 -9.79
C ASP A 149 6.54 11.05 -8.53
N ILE A 150 5.90 9.88 -8.56
CA ILE A 150 5.87 8.96 -7.42
C ILE A 150 7.23 8.31 -7.15
N SER A 151 8.15 8.33 -8.12
CA SER A 151 9.51 7.79 -7.97
C SER A 151 10.46 8.76 -7.24
N ASP A 152 10.06 10.05 -7.11
CA ASP A 152 10.83 11.11 -6.46
C ASP A 152 9.93 11.95 -5.53
N ILE A 153 9.10 11.25 -4.74
CA ILE A 153 8.07 11.88 -3.91
C ILE A 153 8.63 12.86 -2.87
N GLU A 154 9.87 12.64 -2.42
CA GLU A 154 10.53 13.54 -1.47
C GLU A 154 10.75 14.93 -2.07
N ASN A 155 11.32 14.99 -3.27
CA ASN A 155 11.56 16.24 -3.99
C ASN A 155 10.24 16.91 -4.41
N GLU A 156 9.26 16.13 -4.85
CA GLU A 156 7.93 16.64 -5.20
C GLU A 156 7.21 17.26 -3.99
N TYR A 157 7.32 16.65 -2.80
CA TYR A 157 6.83 17.23 -1.55
C TYR A 157 7.52 18.56 -1.23
N GLU A 158 8.86 18.60 -1.30
CA GLU A 158 9.65 19.81 -1.06
C GLU A 158 9.22 20.96 -1.97
N LYS A 159 8.91 20.65 -3.22
CA LYS A 159 8.53 21.63 -4.24
C LYS A 159 7.10 22.15 -4.10
N TYR A 160 6.15 21.32 -3.70
CA TYR A 160 4.72 21.65 -3.84
C TYR A 160 3.94 21.72 -2.52
N MET A 161 4.38 21.03 -1.47
CA MET A 161 3.61 20.89 -0.23
C MET A 161 4.15 21.74 0.92
N LYS A 162 5.37 22.26 0.81
CA LYS A 162 5.90 23.20 1.79
C LYS A 162 5.28 24.61 1.61
N PRO A 163 5.01 25.31 2.72
CA PRO A 163 4.44 26.66 2.70
C PRO A 163 5.41 27.73 2.17
#